data_AF-A0A947N6S2-F1
#
_entry.id   AF-A0A947N6S2-F1
#
_cell.length_a   1.000
_cell.length_b   1.000
_cell.length_c   1.000
_cell.angle_alpha   90.00
_cell.angle_beta   90.00
_cell.angle_gamma   90.00
#
_symmetry.space_group_name_H-M   'P 1'
#
loop_
_entity.id
_entity.type
_entity.pdbx_description
1 polymer ?
#
loop_
_entity_poly.entity_id
_entity_poly.type
_entity_poly.pdbx_seq_one_letter_code
_entity_poly.pdbx_strand_id
1 'polypeptide(L)'
;MELAVTWKRAIRVWWAYLWRSLIAVIVGSVLAGIVGGIIGFIMSMMGADGDSISMLVMPIGMLIGILISIVPIKLILGKDFGEFRLVLIQSAPDNKA
;
A
#
# COMPACT_ATOMS: atom_id res chain seq x y z
N MET A 1 -16.19 16.65 -19.94
CA MET A 1 -15.04 17.07 -20.77
C MET A 1 -13.80 16.41 -20.20
N GLU A 2 -13.06 15.67 -21.01
CA GLU A 2 -11.77 15.09 -20.59
C GLU A 2 -10.71 16.18 -20.50
N LEU A 3 -9.85 16.10 -19.49
CA LEU A 3 -8.84 17.10 -19.21
C LEU A 3 -7.47 16.58 -19.66
N ALA A 4 -6.75 17.38 -20.46
CA ALA A 4 -5.40 17.03 -20.89
C ALA A 4 -4.46 16.76 -19.70
N VAL A 5 -3.64 15.71 -19.82
CA VAL A 5 -2.63 15.35 -18.82
C VAL A 5 -1.46 16.33 -18.94
N THR A 6 -1.48 17.39 -18.12
CA THR A 6 -0.40 18.38 -18.07
C THR A 6 0.55 18.07 -16.90
N TRP A 7 1.81 18.50 -17.01
CA TRP A 7 2.80 18.36 -15.93
C TRP A 7 2.32 18.94 -14.59
N LYS A 8 1.61 20.07 -14.61
CA LYS A 8 1.01 20.68 -13.41
C LYS A 8 0.02 19.74 -12.72
N ARG A 9 -0.81 19.02 -13.49
CA ARG A 9 -1.78 18.04 -12.96
C ARG A 9 -1.07 16.76 -12.50
N ALA A 10 -0.10 16.27 -13.28
CA ALA A 10 0.69 15.10 -12.93
C ALA A 10 1.41 15.27 -11.59
N ILE A 11 2.05 16.43 -11.34
CA ILE A 11 2.73 16.72 -10.08
C ILE A 11 1.74 16.73 -8.90
N ARG A 12 0.53 17.28 -9.07
CA ARG A 12 -0.51 17.25 -8.02
C ARG A 12 -0.94 15.83 -7.66
N VAL A 13 -1.14 14.97 -8.66
CA VAL A 13 -1.48 13.56 -8.45
C VAL A 13 -0.33 12.81 -7.81
N TRP A 14 0.89 13.00 -8.32
CA TRP A 14 2.11 12.39 -7.78
C TRP A 14 2.34 12.80 -6.32
N TRP A 15 2.18 14.07 -5.98
CA TRP A 15 2.33 14.55 -4.61
C TRP A 15 1.29 13.94 -3.67
N ALA A 16 0.04 13.82 -4.13
CA ALA A 16 -1.01 13.14 -3.37
C ALA A 16 -0.69 11.65 -3.15
N TYR A 17 -0.07 11.00 -4.14
CA TYR A 17 0.41 9.62 -4.05
C TYR A 17 1.58 9.47 -3.09
N LEU A 18 2.57 10.36 -3.19
CA LEU A 18 3.81 10.27 -2.42
C LEU A 18 3.54 10.25 -0.92
N TRP A 19 2.85 11.25 -0.38
CA TRP A 19 2.61 11.32 1.08
C TRP A 19 1.77 10.18 1.61
N ARG A 20 0.77 9.72 0.84
CA ARG A 20 -0.05 8.55 1.22
C ARG A 20 0.78 7.28 1.22
N SER A 21 1.69 7.14 0.26
CA SER A 21 2.60 6.00 0.18
C SER A 21 3.61 6.03 1.33
N LEU A 22 4.15 7.19 1.69
CA LEU A 22 5.02 7.33 2.86
C LEU A 22 4.31 6.94 4.16
N ILE A 23 3.08 7.42 4.37
CA ILE A 23 2.26 7.03 5.52
C ILE A 23 2.00 5.52 5.52
N ALA A 24 1.66 4.95 4.36
CA ALA A 24 1.42 3.51 4.21
C ALA A 24 2.67 2.68 4.53
N VAL A 25 3.86 3.14 4.11
CA VAL A 25 5.14 2.49 4.46
C VAL A 25 5.40 2.54 5.96
N ILE A 26 5.15 3.69 6.62
CA ILE A 26 5.34 3.82 8.07
C ILE A 26 4.37 2.87 8.81
N VAL A 27 3.08 2.92 8.46
CA VAL A 27 2.06 2.04 9.05
C VAL A 27 2.38 0.58 8.80
N GLY A 28 2.80 0.22 7.59
CA GLY A 28 3.19 -1.15 7.24
C GLY A 28 4.41 -1.63 7.99
N SER A 29 5.42 -0.78 8.17
CA SER A 29 6.61 -1.10 8.95
C SER A 29 6.28 -1.33 10.42
N VAL A 30 5.40 -0.50 11.00
CA VAL A 30 4.95 -0.68 12.38
C VAL A 30 4.16 -1.98 12.54
N LEU A 31 3.21 -2.25 11.65
CA LEU A 31 2.41 -3.49 11.70
C LEU A 31 3.27 -4.73 11.49
N ALA A 32 4.16 -4.72 10.50
CA ALA A 32 5.10 -5.81 10.26
C ALA A 32 6.05 -6.00 11.45
N GLY A 33 6.50 -4.91 12.08
CA GLY A 33 7.34 -4.95 13.28
C GLY A 33 6.62 -5.54 14.49
N ILE A 34 5.36 -5.17 14.72
CA ILE A 34 4.54 -5.73 15.81
C ILE A 34 4.32 -7.23 15.58
N VAL A 35 3.88 -7.62 14.39
CA VAL A 35 3.62 -9.03 14.04
C VAL A 35 4.90 -9.85 14.11
N GLY A 36 5.98 -9.36 13.50
CA GLY A 36 7.29 -10.01 13.52
C GLY A 36 7.87 -10.10 14.93
N GLY A 37 7.69 -9.08 15.76
CA GLY A 37 8.11 -9.08 17.16
C GLY A 37 7.36 -10.12 17.99
N ILE A 38 6.05 -10.25 17.82
CA ILE A 38 5.25 -11.27 18.51
C ILE A 38 5.69 -12.68 18.09
N ILE A 39 5.82 -12.92 16.78
CA ILE A 39 6.24 -14.23 16.26
C ILE A 39 7.65 -14.57 16.73
N GLY A 40 8.58 -13.61 16.62
CA GLY A 40 9.97 -13.78 17.06
C GLY A 40 10.08 -14.07 18.55
N PHE A 41 9.28 -13.38 19.38
CA PHE A 41 9.25 -13.62 20.82
C PHE A 41 8.75 -15.03 21.17
N ILE A 42 7.65 -15.48 20.55
CA ILE A 42 7.10 -16.83 20.76
C ILE A 42 8.10 -17.90 20.32
N MET A 43 8.66 -17.76 19.11
CA MET A 43 9.63 -18.71 18.56
C MET A 43 10.91 -18.78 19.38
N SER A 44 11.40 -17.63 19.87
CA SER A 44 12.57 -17.60 20.75
C SER A 44 12.32 -18.34 22.07
N MET A 45 11.13 -18.22 22.66
CA MET A 45 10.76 -19.00 23.85
C MET A 45 10.68 -20.51 23.58
N MET A 46 10.42 -20.91 22.33
CA MET A 46 10.42 -22.31 21.90
C MET A 46 11.82 -22.84 21.56
N GLY A 47 12.88 -22.01 21.70
CA GLY A 47 14.26 -22.39 21.39
C GLY A 47 14.59 -22.36 19.89
N ALA A 48 13.76 -21.71 19.07
CA ALA A 48 14.06 -21.54 17.65
C ALA A 48 15.26 -20.61 17.46
N ASP A 49 16.06 -20.93 16.46
CA ASP A 49 17.20 -20.13 16.03
C ASP A 49 16.76 -18.93 15.16
N GLY A 50 17.63 -17.91 15.08
CA GLY A 50 17.33 -16.67 14.35
C GLY A 50 17.02 -16.89 12.87
N ASP A 51 17.63 -17.89 12.25
CA ASP A 51 17.43 -18.22 10.84
C ASP A 51 16.00 -18.74 10.60
N SER A 52 15.52 -19.68 11.41
CA SER A 52 14.14 -20.17 11.36
C SER A 52 13.10 -19.07 11.58
N ILE A 53 13.38 -18.15 12.52
CA ILE A 53 12.52 -16.99 12.78
C ILE A 53 12.46 -16.07 11.56
N SER A 54 13.62 -15.74 10.99
CA SER A 54 13.71 -14.84 9.83
C SER A 54 13.01 -15.41 8.60
N MET A 55 13.10 -16.73 8.39
CA MET A 55 12.47 -17.45 7.29
C MET A 55 10.94 -17.36 7.33
N LEU A 56 10.35 -17.24 8.52
CA LEU A 56 8.91 -17.08 8.71
C LEU A 56 8.47 -15.60 8.76
N VAL A 57 9.21 -14.75 9.45
CA VAL A 57 8.83 -13.34 9.65
C VAL A 57 8.96 -12.53 8.36
N MET A 58 9.98 -12.79 7.54
CA MET A 58 10.24 -12.05 6.30
C MET A 58 9.08 -12.13 5.29
N PRO A 59 8.56 -13.32 4.90
CA PRO A 59 7.44 -13.40 3.96
C PRO A 59 6.16 -12.77 4.53
N ILE A 60 5.91 -12.88 5.84
CA ILE A 60 4.76 -12.24 6.49
C ILE A 60 4.86 -10.71 6.40
N GLY A 61 6.04 -10.15 6.71
CA GLY A 61 6.30 -8.72 6.57
C GLY A 61 6.11 -8.24 5.13
N MET A 62 6.57 -9.02 4.14
CA MET A 62 6.36 -8.72 2.72
C MET A 62 4.86 -8.69 2.36
N LEU A 63 4.09 -9.68 2.80
CA LEU A 63 2.65 -9.74 2.55
C LEU A 63 1.93 -8.53 3.16
N ILE A 64 2.27 -8.14 4.39
CA ILE A 64 1.72 -6.94 5.04
C ILE A 64 2.04 -5.69 4.22
N GLY A 65 3.29 -5.55 3.75
CA GLY A 65 3.71 -4.43 2.90
C GLY A 65 2.92 -4.35 1.59
N ILE A 66 2.74 -5.49 0.91
CA ILE A 66 1.95 -5.58 -0.33
C ILE A 66 0.49 -5.18 -0.08
N LEU A 67 -0.13 -5.74 0.95
CA LEU A 67 -1.54 -5.45 1.28
C LEU A 67 -1.77 -3.99 1.62
N ILE A 68 -0.80 -3.33 2.24
CA ILE A 68 -0.91 -1.90 2.59
C ILE A 68 -0.65 -1.00 1.39
N SER A 69 0.15 -1.43 0.42
CA SER A 69 0.49 -0.66 -0.78
C SER A 69 -0.71 -0.30 -1.67
N ILE A 70 -1.82 -1.07 -1.60
CA ILE A 70 -3.04 -0.79 -2.38
C ILE A 70 -3.86 0.38 -1.81
N VAL A 71 -3.69 0.68 -0.52
CA VAL A 71 -4.49 1.70 0.19
C VAL A 71 -4.27 3.11 -0.39
N PRO A 72 -3.02 3.58 -0.61
CA PRO A 72 -2.77 4.86 -1.28
C PRO A 72 -3.49 5.00 -2.62
N ILE A 73 -3.50 3.94 -3.44
CA ILE A 73 -4.11 3.95 -4.78
C ILE A 73 -5.61 4.18 -4.67
N LYS A 74 -6.29 3.41 -3.81
CA LYS A 74 -7.74 3.55 -3.59
C LYS A 74 -8.10 4.96 -3.09
N LEU A 75 -7.29 5.52 -2.19
CA LEU A 75 -7.53 6.86 -1.63
C LEU A 75 -7.36 7.97 -2.67
N ILE A 76 -6.51 7.79 -3.67
CA ILE A 76 -6.26 8.80 -4.72
C ILE A 76 -7.33 8.76 -5.79
N LEU A 77 -7.83 7.57 -6.13
CA LEU A 77 -8.98 7.43 -7.03
C LEU A 77 -10.23 8.11 -6.45
N GLY A 78 -10.42 8.05 -5.14
CA GLY A 78 -11.53 8.73 -4.45
C GLY A 78 -11.28 10.21 -4.13
N LYS A 79 -10.11 10.77 -4.44
CA LYS A 79 -9.75 12.13 -4.06
C LYS A 79 -10.30 13.16 -5.05
N ASP A 80 -10.92 14.20 -4.50
CA ASP A 80 -11.20 15.43 -5.23
C ASP A 80 -9.95 16.35 -5.23
N PHE A 81 -9.53 16.80 -6.41
CA PHE A 81 -8.44 17.76 -6.61
C PHE A 81 -8.97 19.19 -6.88
N GLY A 82 -10.27 19.42 -6.75
CA GLY A 82 -10.97 20.69 -6.94
C GLY A 82 -11.21 21.01 -8.41
N GLU A 83 -10.13 21.07 -9.20
CA GLU A 83 -10.22 21.29 -10.66
C GLU A 83 -10.60 20.00 -11.43
N PHE A 84 -10.33 18.84 -10.85
CA PHE A 84 -10.55 17.53 -11.48
C PHE A 84 -10.62 16.41 -10.44
N ARG A 85 -11.12 15.25 -10.87
CA ARG A 85 -11.07 13.99 -10.11
C ARG A 85 -10.64 12.87 -11.03
N LEU A 86 -10.01 11.85 -10.48
CA LEU A 86 -9.64 10.65 -11.24
C LEU A 86 -10.88 9.75 -11.33
N VAL A 87 -11.25 9.36 -12.54
CA VAL A 87 -12.39 8.47 -12.79
C VAL A 87 -11.92 7.29 -13.63
N LEU A 88 -12.44 6.11 -13.30
CA LEU A 88 -12.26 4.92 -14.12
C LEU A 88 -13.38 4.92 -15.15
N ILE A 89 -13.02 5.02 -16.43
CA ILE A 89 -13.96 4.91 -17.55
C ILE A 89 -13.85 3.49 -18.09
N GLN A 90 -14.99 2.84 -18.27
CA GLN A 90 -15.05 1.50 -18.82
C GLN A 90 -14.69 1.55 -20.32
N SER A 91 -13.65 0.83 -20.73
CA SER A 91 -13.21 0.80 -22.14
C SER A 91 -13.97 -0.21 -22.99
N ALA A 92 -14.60 -1.20 -22.37
CA ALA A 92 -15.46 -2.19 -23.00
C ALA A 92 -16.64 -2.52 -22.05
N PRO A 93 -17.83 -2.86 -22.55
CA PRO A 93 -18.97 -3.21 -21.69
C PRO A 93 -18.58 -4.35 -20.76
N ASP A 94 -18.93 -4.24 -19.46
CA ASP A 94 -18.78 -5.35 -18.51
C ASP A 94 -19.62 -6.52 -19.04
N ASN A 95 -18.96 -7.56 -19.55
CA ASN A 95 -19.65 -8.81 -19.90
C ASN A 95 -19.68 -9.75 -18.68
N LYS A 96 -19.89 -9.17 -17.50
CA LYS A 96 -20.08 -9.87 -16.24
C LYS A 96 -21.46 -9.50 -15.72
N ALA A 97 -22.45 -10.25 -16.22
CA ALA A 97 -23.69 -10.52 -15.50
C ALA A 97 -23.42 -11.53 -14.38
#